data_AF-R7M9P8-F1
#
_entry.id   AF-R7M9P8-F1
#
_cell.length_a   1.000
_cell.length_b   1.000
_cell.length_c   1.000
_cell.angle_alpha   90.00
_cell.angle_beta   90.00
_cell.angle_gamma   90.00
#
_symmetry.space_group_name_H-M   'P 1'
#
loop_
_entity.id
_entity.type
_entity.pdbx_description
1 polymer ?
#
loop_
_entity_poly.entity_id
_entity_poly.type
_entity_poly.pdbx_seq_one_letter_code
_entity_poly.pdbx_strand_id
1 'polypeptide(L)' 'MIKEFISSNELKTAGDVEDALKNLFKDTLQEMLNAELTEHLGYEKNEYTDDNENYRNGYSNKTIHSSQGDI' A
#
# COMPACT_ATOMS: atom_id res chain seq x y z
N MET A 1 -1.20 -21.06 0.62
CA MET A 1 -1.36 -19.77 1.34
C MET A 1 -0.26 -19.52 2.36
N ILE A 2 -0.25 -20.05 3.59
CA ILE A 2 0.81 -19.69 4.57
C ILE A 2 2.21 -20.16 4.14
N LYS A 3 2.33 -21.39 3.63
CA LYS A 3 3.62 -21.89 3.09
C LYS A 3 4.14 -21.06 1.92
N GLU A 4 3.25 -20.60 1.05
CA GLU A 4 3.59 -19.73 -0.08
C GLU A 4 4.03 -18.36 0.42
N PHE A 5 3.31 -17.77 1.38
CA PHE A 5 3.70 -16.50 2.00
C PHE A 5 5.09 -16.56 2.64
N ILE A 6 5.40 -17.66 3.34
CA ILE A 6 6.71 -17.90 3.95
C ILE A 6 7.81 -18.03 2.89
N SER A 7 7.56 -18.78 1.81
CA SER A 7 8.54 -18.95 0.74
C SER A 7 8.75 -17.69 -0.10
N SER A 8 7.68 -16.94 -0.40
CA SER A 8 7.73 -15.71 -1.21
C SER A 8 8.39 -14.53 -0.52
N ASN A 9 8.32 -14.46 0.83
CA ASN A 9 8.97 -13.42 1.62
C ASN A 9 10.32 -13.87 2.21
N GLU A 10 10.84 -15.04 1.79
CA GLU A 10 12.11 -15.62 2.26
C GLU A 10 12.28 -15.63 3.80
N LEU A 11 11.19 -15.93 4.53
CA LEU A 11 11.17 -15.81 5.99
C LEU A 11 12.05 -16.90 6.64
N LYS A 12 13.13 -16.48 7.30
CA LYS A 12 14.10 -17.37 7.97
C LYS A 12 14.06 -17.20 9.49
N THR A 13 13.66 -16.03 9.98
CA THR A 13 13.64 -15.66 11.39
C THR A 13 12.27 -15.13 11.82
N ALA A 14 12.03 -15.06 13.13
CA ALA A 14 10.83 -14.42 13.68
C ALA A 14 10.76 -12.91 13.34
N GLY A 15 11.91 -12.25 13.20
CA GLY A 15 11.97 -10.84 12.79
C GLY A 15 11.52 -10.66 11.34
N ASP A 16 11.92 -11.56 10.44
CA ASP A 16 11.49 -11.51 9.03
C ASP A 16 9.96 -11.60 8.92
N VAL A 17 9.32 -12.42 9.78
CA VAL A 17 7.86 -12.54 9.83
C VAL A 17 7.23 -11.22 10.26
N GLU A 18 7.78 -10.54 11.26
CA GLU A 18 7.28 -9.24 11.72
C GLU A 18 7.39 -8.18 10.62
N ASP A 19 8.52 -8.13 9.92
CA ASP A 19 8.76 -7.17 8.83
C ASP A 19 7.85 -7.45 7.63
N ALA A 20 7.62 -8.71 7.29
CA ALA A 20 6.68 -9.07 6.24
C ALA A 20 5.23 -8.67 6.59
N LEU A 21 4.83 -8.79 7.85
CA LEU A 21 3.52 -8.31 8.31
C LEU A 21 3.42 -6.78 8.28
N LYS A 22 4.47 -6.06 8.65
CA LYS A 22 4.53 -4.59 8.52
C LYS A 22 4.41 -4.14 7.08
N ASN A 23 5.13 -4.79 6.15
CA ASN A 23 5.06 -4.48 4.73
C ASN A 23 3.67 -4.79 4.16
N LEU A 24 3.07 -5.93 4.51
CA LEU A 24 1.72 -6.26 4.08
C LEU A 24 0.70 -5.20 4.54
N PHE A 25 0.82 -4.75 5.79
CA PHE A 25 -0.06 -3.72 6.32
C PHE A 25 0.14 -2.37 5.61
N LYS A 26 1.39 -1.98 5.36
CA LYS A 26 1.74 -0.79 4.59
C LYS A 26 1.14 -0.83 3.18
N ASP A 27 1.29 -1.93 2.47
CA ASP A 27 0.77 -2.10 1.11
C ASP A 27 -0.77 -2.07 1.11
N THR A 28 -1.40 -2.71 2.09
CA THR A 28 -2.87 -2.69 2.25
C THR A 28 -3.37 -1.25 2.47
N LEU A 29 -2.73 -0.47 3.36
CA LEU A 29 -3.09 0.93 3.56
C LEU A 29 -2.90 1.76 2.29
N GLN A 30 -1.81 1.53 1.56
CA GLN A 30 -1.54 2.22 0.32
C GLN A 30 -2.59 1.93 -0.75
N GLU A 31 -3.07 0.68 -0.85
CA GLU A 31 -4.16 0.28 -1.75
C GLU A 31 -5.48 0.95 -1.35
N MET A 32 -5.83 0.94 -0.06
CA MET A 32 -7.03 1.62 0.45
C MET A 32 -7.02 3.11 0.09
N LEU A 33 -5.92 3.81 0.33
CA LEU A 33 -5.79 5.24 0.01
C LEU A 33 -5.83 5.50 -1.50
N ASN A 34 -5.28 4.60 -2.32
CA ASN A 34 -5.37 4.73 -3.77
C ASN A 34 -6.82 4.56 -4.26
N ALA A 35 -7.57 3.62 -3.67
CA ALA A 35 -8.98 3.41 -3.99
C ALA A 35 -9.83 4.62 -3.58
N GLU A 36 -9.62 5.18 -2.38
CA GLU A 36 -10.26 6.44 -1.95
C GLU A 36 -9.94 7.58 -2.92
N LEU A 37 -8.70 7.68 -3.40
CA LEU A 37 -8.31 8.70 -4.38
C LEU A 37 -8.97 8.46 -5.75
N THR A 38 -9.13 7.20 -6.18
CA THR A 38 -9.90 6.86 -7.39
C THR A 38 -11.36 7.29 -7.24
N GLU A 39 -12.00 6.97 -6.12
CA GLU A 39 -13.39 7.36 -5.87
C GLU A 39 -13.54 8.88 -5.84
N HIS A 40 -12.61 9.58 -5.20
CA HIS A 40 -12.63 11.04 -5.12
C HIS A 40 -12.46 11.72 -6.49
N LEU A 41 -11.52 11.23 -7.30
CA LEU A 41 -11.24 11.81 -8.62
C LEU A 41 -12.20 11.31 -9.72
N GLY A 42 -12.83 10.16 -9.52
CA GLY A 42 -13.74 9.53 -10.48
C GLY A 42 -13.04 8.76 -11.61
N TYR A 43 -11.72 8.55 -11.53
CA TYR A 43 -10.95 7.85 -12.57
C TYR A 43 -9.70 7.15 -12.03
N GLU A 44 -9.31 6.08 -12.70
CA GLU A 44 -8.15 5.27 -12.36
C GLU A 44 -6.82 5.90 -12.78
N LYS A 45 -5.73 5.43 -12.18
CA LYS A 45 -4.40 5.91 -12.56
C LYS A 45 -4.12 5.59 -14.04
N ASN A 46 -3.82 6.64 -14.82
CA ASN A 46 -3.59 6.61 -16.28
C ASN A 46 -4.83 6.29 -17.13
N GLU A 47 -6.03 6.34 -16.55
CA GLU A 47 -7.25 6.29 -17.33
C GLU A 47 -7.40 7.58 -18.14
N TYR A 48 -7.79 7.45 -19.42
CA TYR A 48 -8.10 8.59 -20.25
C TYR A 48 -9.49 9.11 -19.89
N THR A 49 -9.57 10.40 -19.61
CA THR A 49 -10.82 11.09 -19.28
C THR A 49 -10.84 12.44 -19.98
N ASP A 50 -11.95 12.79 -20.62
CA ASP A 50 -12.14 14.12 -21.19
C ASP A 50 -12.41 15.14 -20.07
N ASP A 51 -11.84 16.35 -20.16
CA ASP A 51 -12.12 17.50 -19.28
C ASP A 51 -11.99 17.29 -17.76
N ASN A 52 -10.82 16.82 -17.28
CA ASN A 52 -10.51 16.83 -15.84
C ASN A 52 -9.92 18.16 -15.36
N GLU A 53 -10.48 18.70 -14.28
CA GLU A 53 -9.94 19.87 -13.56
C GLU A 53 -8.80 19.51 -12.60
N ASN A 54 -8.75 18.26 -12.12
CA ASN A 54 -7.78 17.79 -11.14
C ASN A 54 -7.05 16.53 -11.60
N TYR A 55 -5.74 16.45 -11.31
CA TYR A 55 -4.88 15.36 -11.74
C TYR A 55 -4.07 14.79 -10.58
N ARG A 56 -3.90 13.46 -10.58
CA ARG A 56 -2.97 12.77 -9.66
C ARG A 56 -1.56 13.33 -9.80
N ASN A 57 -0.98 13.77 -8.69
CA ASN A 57 0.31 14.47 -8.66
C ASN A 57 1.36 13.75 -7.79
N GLY A 58 1.54 12.45 -8.02
CA GLY A 58 2.53 11.64 -7.32
C GLY A 58 2.11 11.26 -5.89
N TYR A 59 3.11 11.02 -5.04
CA TYR A 59 2.95 10.52 -3.66
C TYR A 59 3.82 11.32 -2.69
N SER A 60 3.37 11.46 -1.46
CA SER A 60 4.14 12.02 -0.34
C SER A 60 4.46 10.95 0.68
N ASN A 61 5.69 10.94 1.19
CA ASN A 61 6.10 10.03 2.25
C ASN A 61 5.49 10.44 3.60
N LYS A 62 4.97 9.46 4.34
CA LYS A 62 4.49 9.65 5.71
C LYS A 62 4.87 8.43 6.54
N THR A 63 5.56 8.64 7.65
CA THR A 63 5.78 7.61 8.68
C THR A 63 4.52 7.50 9.53
N ILE A 64 4.05 6.27 9.73
CA ILE A 64 2.87 5.99 10.56
C ILE A 64 3.34 5.24 11.81
N HIS A 65 3.01 5.79 12.97
CA HIS A 65 3.25 5.13 14.26
C HIS A 65 2.08 4.20 14.55
N SER A 66 2.31 2.89 14.44
CA SER A 66 1.29 1.86 14.67
C SER A 66 1.59 1.07 15.96
N SER A 67 0.64 0.24 16.40
CA SER A 67 0.88 -0.70 17.50
C SER A 67 1.98 -1.73 17.21
N GLN A 68 2.29 -1.95 15.94
CA GLN A 68 3.32 -2.87 15.47
C GLN A 68 4.67 -2.15 15.29
N GLY A 69 4.76 -0.86 15.63
CA GLY A 69 5.93 -0.01 15.40
C GLY A 69 5.74 0.95 14.24
N ASP A 70 6.84 1.56 13.82
CA ASP A 70 6.84 2.53 12.73
C ASP A 70 6.82 1.82 11.37
N ILE A 71 5.97 2.31 10.49
CA ILE A 71 5.73 1.83 9.12
C ILE A 71 5.76 2.98 8.12
#